data_AF-A0A9X3PUG9-F1
#
_entry.id   AF-A0A9X3PUG9-F1
#
_cell.length_a   1.000
_cell.length_b   1.000
_cell.length_c   1.000
_cell.angle_alpha   90.00
_cell.angle_beta   90.00
_cell.angle_gamma   90.00
#
_symmetry.space_group_name_H-M   'P 1'
#
loop_
_entity.id
_entity.type
_entity.pdbx_description
1 polymer ?
#
loop_
_entity_poly.entity_id
_entity_poly.type
_entity_poly.pdbx_seq_one_letter_code
_entity_poly.pdbx_strand_id
1 'polypeptide(L)' 'METVIKLLESLPEEAQEQVVEALRHLVQEAQDEARWDSLLKGDERLSQAARTAREQIASGQASDMDYERL' A
#
# COMPACT_ATOMS: atom_id res chain seq x y z
N MET A 1 9.82 -6.39 -18.06
CA MET A 1 10.38 -5.76 -16.83
C MET A 1 11.82 -5.31 -17.04
N GLU A 2 12.20 -4.85 -18.24
CA GLU A 2 13.60 -4.50 -18.53
C GLU A 2 13.90 -3.02 -18.23
N THR A 3 12.89 -2.16 -18.35
CA THR A 3 13.02 -0.70 -18.18
C THR A 3 13.43 -0.30 -16.77
N VAL A 4 12.87 -0.95 -15.74
CA VAL A 4 13.17 -0.62 -14.34
C VAL A 4 14.60 -1.00 -13.97
N ILE A 5 15.07 -2.17 -14.42
CA ILE A 5 16.44 -2.63 -14.17
C ILE A 5 17.46 -1.69 -14.83
N LYS A 6 17.26 -1.32 -16.10
CA LYS A 6 18.16 -0.39 -16.80
C LYS A 6 18.21 1.00 -16.18
N LEU A 7 17.08 1.49 -15.66
CA LEU A 7 17.05 2.76 -14.94
C LEU A 7 17.82 2.68 -13.62
N LEU A 8 17.74 1.55 -12.91
CA LEU A 8 18.50 1.31 -11.69
C LEU A 8 20.01 1.25 -11.95
N GLU A 9 20.42 0.45 -12.95
CA GLU A 9 21.82 0.32 -13.35
C GLU A 9 22.45 1.64 -13.84
N SER A 10 21.64 2.63 -14.24
CA SER A 10 22.11 3.96 -14.65
C SER A 10 22.50 4.88 -13.49
N LEU A 11 22.16 4.50 -12.25
CA LEU A 11 22.44 5.28 -11.04
C LEU A 11 23.76 4.86 -10.38
N PRO A 12 24.43 5.76 -9.62
CA PRO A 12 25.51 5.40 -8.72
C PRO A 12 25.10 4.32 -7.71
N GLU A 13 26.04 3.49 -7.25
CA GLU A 13 25.76 2.34 -6.38
C GLU A 13 25.03 2.72 -5.09
N GLU A 14 25.40 3.83 -4.44
CA GLU A 14 24.69 4.30 -3.25
C GLU A 14 23.24 4.74 -3.54
N ALA A 15 22.99 5.27 -4.74
CA ALA A 15 21.64 5.65 -5.17
C ALA A 15 20.81 4.42 -5.57
N GLN A 16 21.45 3.36 -6.08
CA GLN A 16 20.77 2.09 -6.38
C GLN A 16 20.20 1.47 -5.09
N GLU A 17 20.99 1.40 -4.02
CA GLU A 17 20.54 0.86 -2.73
C GLU A 17 19.32 1.62 -2.19
N GLN A 18 19.36 2.96 -2.23
CA GLN A 18 18.24 3.79 -1.80
C GLN A 18 16.97 3.56 -2.63
N VAL A 19 17.11 3.41 -3.94
CA VAL A 19 15.97 3.17 -4.85
C VAL A 19 15.41 1.75 -4.66
N VAL A 20 16.25 0.73 -4.45
CA VAL A 20 15.78 -0.63 -4.15
C VAL A 20 14.93 -0.63 -2.88
N GLU A 21 15.37 0.08 -1.85
CA GLU A 21 14.64 0.10 -0.58
C GLU A 21 13.29 0.83 -0.69
N ALA A 22 13.25 1.96 -1.43
CA ALA A 22 11.98 2.63 -1.73
C ALA A 22 11.03 1.74 -2.57
N LEU A 23 11.57 0.99 -3.55
CA LEU A 23 10.78 0.06 -4.35
C LEU A 23 10.27 -1.13 -3.53
N ARG A 24 11.04 -1.61 -2.54
CA ARG A 24 10.61 -2.68 -1.64
C ARG A 24 9.34 -2.28 -0.89
N HIS A 25 9.32 -1.08 -0.33
CA HIS A 25 8.13 -0.53 0.34
C HIS A 25 6.94 -0.44 -0.62
N LEU A 26 7.15 0.15 -1.80
CA LEU A 26 6.09 0.30 -2.80
C LEU A 26 5.52 -1.04 -3.28
N VAL A 27 6.37 -2.06 -3.42
CA VAL A 27 5.93 -3.42 -3.77
C VAL A 27 5.13 -4.05 -2.63
N GLN A 28 5.54 -3.87 -1.38
CA GLN A 28 4.80 -4.38 -0.21
C GLN A 28 3.40 -3.76 -0.13
N GLU A 29 3.29 -2.44 -0.25
CA GLU A 29 1.98 -1.75 -0.27
C GLU A 29 1.08 -2.26 -1.40
N ALA A 30 1.64 -2.42 -2.61
CA ALA A 30 0.87 -2.92 -3.75
C ALA A 30 0.43 -4.38 -3.57
N GLN A 31 1.25 -5.23 -2.95
CA GLN A 31 0.90 -6.61 -2.64
C GLN A 31 -0.18 -6.70 -1.58
N ASP A 32 -0.09 -5.89 -0.54
CA ASP A 32 -1.10 -5.83 0.52
C ASP A 32 -2.44 -5.34 -0.03
N GLU A 33 -2.45 -4.29 -0.85
CA GLU A 33 -3.67 -3.80 -1.51
C GLU A 33 -4.30 -4.89 -2.40
N ALA A 34 -3.50 -5.53 -3.25
CA ALA A 34 -3.98 -6.62 -4.10
C ALA A 34 -4.52 -7.81 -3.30
N ARG A 35 -3.90 -8.11 -2.15
CA ARG A 35 -4.37 -9.15 -1.23
C ARG A 35 -5.71 -8.76 -0.62
N TRP A 36 -5.87 -7.53 -0.15
CA TRP A 36 -7.15 -7.03 0.35
C TRP A 36 -8.24 -7.09 -0.70
N ASP A 37 -7.96 -6.60 -1.92
CA ASP A 37 -8.89 -6.69 -3.05
C ASP A 37 -9.27 -8.14 -3.37
N SER A 38 -8.33 -9.08 -3.28
CA SER A 38 -8.61 -10.50 -3.52
C SER A 38 -9.47 -11.13 -2.43
N LEU A 39 -9.27 -10.75 -1.15
CA LEU A 39 -10.01 -11.28 -0.01
C LEU A 39 -11.44 -10.73 0.05
N LEU A 40 -11.62 -9.48 -0.37
CA LEU A 40 -12.92 -8.81 -0.39
C LEU A 40 -13.67 -8.99 -1.71
N LYS A 41 -13.04 -9.65 -2.70
CA LYS A 41 -13.65 -9.95 -4.00
C LYS A 41 -14.88 -10.84 -3.82
N GLY A 42 -16.06 -10.22 -3.87
CA GLY A 42 -17.36 -10.90 -3.76
C GLY A 42 -18.25 -10.39 -2.62
N ASP A 43 -17.70 -9.62 -1.67
CA ASP A 43 -18.50 -8.94 -0.65
C ASP A 43 -18.50 -7.42 -0.91
N GLU A 44 -19.49 -7.00 -1.69
CA GLU A 44 -19.68 -5.60 -2.12
C GLU A 44 -19.89 -4.67 -0.91
N ARG A 45 -20.47 -5.19 0.18
CA ARG A 45 -20.71 -4.44 1.40
C ARG A 45 -19.40 -4.16 2.14
N LEU A 46 -18.53 -5.16 2.27
CA LEU A 46 -17.21 -4.96 2.89
C LEU A 46 -16.31 -4.06 2.04
N SER A 47 -16.37 -4.20 0.71
CA SER A 47 -15.60 -3.36 -0.21
C SER A 47 -16.01 -1.88 -0.10
N GLN A 48 -17.33 -1.60 -0.03
CA GLN A 48 -17.83 -0.24 0.21
C GLN A 48 -17.43 0.29 1.59
N ALA A 49 -17.58 -0.53 2.64
CA ALA A 49 -17.20 -0.13 4.00
C ALA A 49 -15.71 0.21 4.11
N ALA A 50 -14.83 -0.60 3.50
CA ALA A 50 -13.39 -0.35 3.47
C ALA A 50 -13.05 0.96 2.73
N ARG A 51 -13.73 1.24 1.61
CA ARG A 51 -13.54 2.48 0.85
C ARG A 51 -13.98 3.71 1.65
N THR A 52 -15.16 3.65 2.28
CA THR A 52 -15.66 4.71 3.16
C THR A 52 -14.73 4.95 4.35
N ALA A 53 -14.18 3.89 4.96
CA ALA A 53 -13.22 4.03 6.06
C ALA A 53 -11.96 4.77 5.61
N ARG A 54 -11.40 4.46 4.42
CA ARG A 54 -10.24 5.19 3.87
C ARG A 54 -10.54 6.67 3.63
N GLU A 55 -11.72 6.98 3.10
CA GLU A 55 -12.16 8.38 2.89
C GLU A 55 -12.29 9.14 4.22
N GLN A 56 -12.81 8.49 5.26
CA GLN A 56 -12.92 9.08 6.61
C GLN A 56 -11.56 9.29 7.28
N ILE A 57 -10.60 8.40 7.06
CA ILE A 57 -9.21 8.59 7.51
C ILE A 57 -8.59 9.79 6.79
N ALA A 58 -8.73 9.86 5.47
CA ALA A 58 -8.20 10.97 4.67
C ALA A 58 -8.84 12.32 5.02
N SER A 59 -10.11 12.34 5.43
CA SER A 59 -10.82 13.55 5.87
C SER A 59 -10.57 13.92 7.34
N GLY A 60 -9.79 13.12 8.08
CA GLY A 60 -9.52 13.32 9.50
C GLY A 60 -10.73 13.03 10.42
N GLN A 61 -11.74 12.33 9.91
CA GLN A 61 -12.95 11.95 10.65
C GLN A 61 -12.84 10.58 11.33
N ALA A 62 -11.77 9.83 11.04
CA ALA A 62 -11.48 8.57 11.69
C ALA A 62 -10.47 8.74 12.84
N SER A 63 -10.66 7.96 13.89
CA SER A 63 -9.71 7.79 15.00
C SER A 63 -9.34 6.32 15.12
N ASP A 64 -8.12 6.05 15.58
CA ASP A 64 -7.68 4.68 15.85
C ASP A 64 -8.62 3.98 16.84
N MET A 65 -8.79 2.68 16.64
CA MET A 65 -9.64 1.86 17.48
C MET A 65 -9.00 1.70 18.87
N ASP A 66 -9.71 2.13 19.91
CA ASP A 66 -9.26 2.01 21.30
C ASP A 66 -9.59 0.61 21.83
N TYR A 67 -8.58 -0.26 21.86
CA TYR A 67 -8.72 -1.65 22.29
C TYR A 67 -8.95 -1.84 23.80
N GLU A 68 -8.72 -0.81 24.61
CA GLU A 68 -8.93 -0.84 26.08
C GLU A 68 -10.39 -0.56 26.46
N ARG A 69 -11.24 -0.18 25.49
CA ARG A 69 -12.65 0.17 25.69
C ARG A 69 -13.65 -0.81 25.05
N LEU A 70 -13.19 -2.00 24.67
CA LEU A 70 -13.99 -3.04 24.02
C LEU A 70 -14.62 -4.03 24.99
#